data_AF-A0A517VMY5-F1
#
_entry.id   AF-A0A517VMY5-F1
#
_cell.length_a   1.000
_cell.length_b   1.000
_cell.length_c   1.000
_cell.angle_alpha   90.00
_cell.angle_beta   90.00
_cell.angle_gamma   90.00
#
_symmetry.space_group_name_H-M   'P 1'
#
loop_
_entity.id
_entity.type
_entity.pdbx_description
1 polymer ?
#
loop_
_entity_poly.entity_id
_entity_poly.type
_entity_poly.pdbx_seq_one_letter_code
_entity_poly.pdbx_strand_id
1 'polypeptide(L)'
;MECYSCILSERQDYTLFKDSYLFQHLIIFQLPHRFSTFYHYGNCAPLALITLLRILTSAQSINYAVFRNIYIGQYSQKLFSCQMLSKFINRTIENVSTERLPYLGSISLSFSHVSQFPGKILLLFNSLSLDAPFVAIAWLWCFSVLYSTKIDFSHYFILFSVTWLAYLGDRLLDSLRIPDVPDKTPRHRFTSEYFPPLFVCWVILAFISAICLFYSLTTTELVWGFSLFFVLSIYFLSCFYLPGFGRGVLPRELLVGLFFSVATHFFIWTQIHAWDYSFIWSFFSFLVLCTLNCLCISRWEYQTDRQAGEVSFFTRHPDLIFQVPYLLAGFFLFQIVICSCVIPMSSLPVFELSMVSSSLILLMLDRSSINYRLKPVLADCALLTPCIFLSFQI
;
A
#
# COMPACT_ATOMS: atom_id res chain seq x y z
N MET A 1 35.65 -35.96 -18.88
CA MET A 1 36.55 -36.15 -17.73
C MET A 1 37.33 -34.86 -17.55
N GLU A 2 37.49 -34.42 -16.29
CA GLU A 2 38.11 -33.14 -15.84
C GLU A 2 37.21 -31.90 -16.08
N CYS A 3 36.87 -31.02 -15.12
CA CYS A 3 37.41 -30.68 -13.81
C CYS A 3 36.27 -30.38 -12.81
N TYR A 4 36.19 -31.14 -11.72
CA TYR A 4 35.51 -30.79 -10.48
C TYR A 4 36.55 -30.91 -9.37
N SER A 5 37.18 -29.80 -8.98
CA SER A 5 38.02 -29.69 -7.77
C SER A 5 38.46 -28.24 -7.59
N CYS A 6 37.68 -27.46 -6.84
CA CYS A 6 38.21 -26.47 -5.91
C CYS A 6 37.06 -25.89 -5.07
N ILE A 7 37.38 -25.53 -3.83
CA ILE A 7 36.49 -24.95 -2.82
C ILE A 7 35.71 -25.98 -1.97
N LEU A 8 36.46 -26.91 -1.38
CA LEU A 8 36.21 -27.47 -0.06
C LEU A 8 37.56 -27.59 0.65
N SER A 9 37.98 -26.54 1.36
CA SER A 9 39.01 -26.61 2.42
C SER A 9 39.20 -25.23 3.05
N GLU A 10 38.37 -24.89 4.04
CA GLU A 10 38.83 -24.15 5.21
C GLU A 10 37.80 -24.28 6.33
N ARG A 11 38.06 -25.24 7.22
CA ARG A 11 37.40 -25.43 8.50
C ARG A 11 38.51 -25.60 9.52
N GLN A 12 38.63 -24.66 10.46
CA GLN A 12 39.22 -24.69 11.81
C GLN A 12 39.55 -23.23 12.15
N ASP A 13 39.23 -22.62 13.28
CA ASP A 13 38.80 -23.05 14.61
C ASP A 13 37.96 -21.92 15.22
N TYR A 14 37.06 -22.23 16.16
CA TYR A 14 36.86 -21.56 17.46
C TYR A 14 35.70 -22.23 18.18
N THR A 15 36.03 -23.30 18.88
CA THR A 15 35.27 -23.85 20.01
C THR A 15 35.74 -23.18 21.30
N LEU A 16 34.85 -22.44 21.98
CA LEU A 16 34.79 -22.16 23.43
C LEU A 16 33.65 -21.13 23.57
N PHE A 17 32.45 -21.43 24.05
CA PHE A 17 32.15 -21.72 25.44
C PHE A 17 30.81 -22.48 25.51
N LYS A 18 30.81 -23.54 26.33
CA LYS A 18 29.71 -24.46 26.55
C LYS A 18 29.05 -24.12 27.89
N ASP A 19 27.75 -24.39 27.98
CA ASP A 19 26.94 -24.56 29.20
C ASP A 19 26.66 -23.27 30.02
N SER A 20 25.40 -22.88 30.24
CA SER A 20 24.56 -23.56 31.22
C SER A 20 23.06 -23.25 31.05
N TYR A 21 22.26 -24.30 31.04
CA TYR A 21 20.81 -24.31 31.27
C TYR A 21 20.49 -24.16 32.77
N LEU A 22 19.28 -23.64 33.05
CA LEU A 22 18.45 -23.85 34.26
C LEU A 22 19.02 -23.37 35.63
N PHE A 23 18.37 -22.37 36.25
CA PHE A 23 17.46 -22.58 37.39
C PHE A 23 16.87 -21.25 37.91
N GLN A 24 15.57 -21.31 38.25
CA GLN A 24 14.85 -20.35 39.08
C GLN A 24 15.50 -20.22 40.48
N HIS A 25 15.56 -19.01 41.03
CA HIS A 25 15.27 -18.66 42.45
C HIS A 25 15.45 -17.13 42.59
N LEU A 26 14.40 -16.31 42.82
CA LEU A 26 13.74 -16.02 44.10
C LEU A 26 14.55 -15.06 45.00
N ILE A 27 14.34 -13.74 44.84
CA ILE A 27 14.65 -12.66 45.81
C ILE A 27 13.54 -11.60 45.58
N ILE A 28 12.41 -11.59 46.30
CA ILE A 28 12.18 -11.06 47.67
C ILE A 28 12.95 -9.77 47.92
N PHE A 29 12.29 -8.61 47.74
CA PHE A 29 12.55 -7.46 48.62
C PHE A 29 11.23 -6.81 49.04
N GLN A 30 11.17 -6.56 50.34
CA GLN A 30 10.01 -6.28 51.16
C GLN A 30 9.45 -4.87 50.95
N LEU A 31 8.13 -4.77 51.15
CA LEU A 31 7.41 -3.58 51.58
C LEU A 31 8.07 -2.86 52.77
N PRO A 32 7.66 -1.60 53.00
CA PRO A 32 7.13 -1.27 54.32
C PRO A 32 5.63 -0.94 54.26
N HIS A 33 4.89 -1.74 55.00
CA HIS A 33 3.56 -1.44 55.53
C HIS A 33 3.59 -0.14 56.37
N ARG A 34 2.55 0.70 56.25
CA ARG A 34 1.63 1.01 57.36
C ARG A 34 0.41 1.81 56.89
N PHE A 35 -0.77 1.21 57.16
CA PHE A 35 -2.08 1.75 57.57
C PHE A 35 -2.75 2.89 56.77
N SER A 36 -4.05 2.92 56.50
CA SER A 36 -5.18 1.96 56.56
C SER A 36 -6.43 2.76 56.16
N THR A 37 -7.34 2.10 55.43
CA THR A 37 -8.81 2.30 55.42
C THR A 37 -9.40 3.67 55.05
N PHE A 38 -10.09 3.75 53.91
CA PHE A 38 -11.50 4.18 53.87
C PHE A 38 -12.20 3.64 52.59
N TYR A 39 -13.34 2.99 52.81
CA TYR A 39 -14.33 2.59 51.81
C TYR A 39 -14.98 3.82 51.16
N HIS A 40 -15.12 3.87 49.82
CA HIS A 40 -16.38 4.22 49.15
C HIS A 40 -16.35 4.03 47.62
N TYR A 41 -17.34 3.30 47.11
CA TYR A 41 -17.75 3.20 45.70
C TYR A 41 -18.23 4.57 45.17
N GLY A 42 -17.92 4.92 43.91
CA GLY A 42 -18.68 5.95 43.17
C GLY A 42 -17.98 6.59 41.96
N ASN A 43 -18.42 6.21 40.75
CA ASN A 43 -18.50 7.00 39.51
C ASN A 43 -17.38 8.03 39.18
N CYS A 44 -16.47 7.66 38.28
CA CYS A 44 -15.64 8.60 37.51
C CYS A 44 -15.56 8.18 36.02
N ALA A 45 -16.71 8.18 35.35
CA ALA A 45 -16.80 8.03 33.89
C ALA A 45 -17.61 9.12 33.12
N PRO A 46 -17.96 10.32 33.64
CA PRO A 46 -18.62 11.32 32.80
C PRO A 46 -17.71 12.46 32.29
N LEU A 47 -16.49 12.67 32.83
CA LEU A 47 -15.70 13.86 32.47
C LEU A 47 -15.05 13.81 31.07
N ALA A 48 -14.65 12.64 30.58
CA ALA A 48 -14.05 12.51 29.25
C ALA A 48 -15.11 12.72 28.14
N LEU A 49 -16.33 12.21 28.35
CA LEU A 49 -17.43 12.30 27.39
C LEU A 49 -18.01 13.71 27.30
N ILE A 50 -18.10 14.43 28.43
CA ILE A 50 -18.57 15.83 28.47
C ILE A 50 -17.56 16.78 27.82
N THR A 51 -16.25 16.51 27.99
CA THR A 51 -15.20 17.31 27.32
C THR A 51 -15.21 17.09 25.80
N LEU A 52 -15.43 15.86 25.33
CA LEU A 52 -15.59 15.54 23.90
C LEU A 52 -16.85 16.18 23.28
N LEU A 53 -17.99 16.15 23.98
CA LEU A 53 -19.23 16.80 23.53
C LEU A 53 -19.13 18.34 23.49
N ARG A 54 -18.36 18.96 24.41
CA ARG A 54 -18.10 20.40 24.38
C ARG A 54 -17.19 20.83 23.24
N ILE A 55 -16.21 19.99 22.86
CA ILE A 55 -15.36 20.26 21.69
C ILE A 55 -16.19 20.14 20.40
N LEU A 56 -17.04 19.11 20.28
CA LEU A 56 -17.89 18.87 19.10
C LEU A 56 -18.94 19.97 18.88
N THR A 57 -19.54 20.48 19.96
CA THR A 57 -20.52 21.57 19.87
C THR A 57 -19.89 22.92 19.56
N SER A 58 -18.64 23.17 20.01
CA SER A 58 -17.90 24.39 19.66
C SER A 58 -17.41 24.43 18.19
N ALA A 59 -17.17 23.26 17.58
CA ALA A 59 -16.79 23.17 16.17
C ALA A 59 -17.98 23.44 15.23
N GLN A 60 -19.21 23.06 15.63
CA GLN A 60 -20.41 23.29 14.83
C GLN A 60 -20.82 24.78 14.77
N SER A 61 -20.58 25.56 15.83
CA SER A 61 -20.94 26.99 15.85
C SER A 61 -19.97 27.87 15.05
N ILE A 62 -18.69 27.47 14.95
CA ILE A 62 -17.68 28.16 14.13
C ILE A 62 -17.93 27.92 12.62
N ASN A 63 -18.47 26.75 12.25
CA ASN A 63 -18.75 26.40 10.86
C ASN A 63 -19.83 27.27 10.20
N TYR A 64 -20.82 27.77 10.95
CA TYR A 64 -21.87 28.63 10.36
C TYR A 64 -21.38 30.04 9.99
N ALA A 65 -20.41 30.58 10.74
CA ALA A 65 -19.88 31.92 10.48
C ALA A 65 -18.88 31.93 9.30
N VAL A 66 -18.13 30.84 9.12
CA VAL A 66 -17.15 30.71 8.03
C VAL A 66 -17.84 30.38 6.70
N PHE A 67 -18.92 29.59 6.71
CA PHE A 67 -19.66 29.24 5.49
C PHE A 67 -20.32 30.43 4.79
N ARG A 68 -20.70 31.48 5.54
CA ARG A 68 -21.28 32.70 4.93
C ARG A 68 -20.25 33.51 4.14
N ASN A 69 -18.96 33.42 4.47
CA ASN A 69 -17.90 34.17 3.79
C ASN A 69 -17.27 33.41 2.60
N ILE A 70 -17.37 32.08 2.54
CA ILE A 70 -16.75 31.29 1.46
C ILE A 70 -17.64 31.23 0.21
N TYR A 71 -18.96 31.41 0.33
CA TYR A 71 -19.89 31.34 -0.81
C TYR A 71 -19.85 32.57 -1.76
N ILE A 72 -19.06 33.61 -1.46
CA ILE A 72 -18.93 34.82 -2.30
C ILE A 72 -17.60 34.84 -3.11
N GLY A 73 -16.67 33.91 -2.88
CA GLY A 73 -15.32 33.93 -3.49
C GLY A 73 -15.09 33.08 -4.74
N GLN A 74 -16.12 32.49 -5.35
CA GLN A 74 -15.95 31.29 -6.20
C GLN A 74 -15.62 31.51 -7.69
N TYR A 75 -15.27 32.73 -8.12
CA TYR A 75 -14.95 33.00 -9.54
C TYR A 75 -13.49 33.43 -9.82
N SER A 76 -12.68 33.77 -8.81
CA SER A 76 -11.32 34.28 -9.03
C SER A 76 -10.20 33.24 -8.86
N GLN A 77 -10.43 32.14 -8.12
CA GLN A 77 -9.38 31.15 -7.79
C GLN A 77 -9.13 30.07 -8.85
N LYS A 78 -10.11 29.76 -9.72
CA LYS A 78 -9.97 28.71 -10.75
C LYS A 78 -8.93 29.05 -11.83
N LEU A 79 -8.64 30.32 -12.07
CA LEU A 79 -7.64 30.73 -13.07
C LEU A 79 -6.20 30.63 -12.55
N PHE A 80 -5.99 30.75 -11.23
CA PHE A 80 -4.65 30.79 -10.62
C PHE A 80 -4.07 29.39 -10.40
N SER A 81 -4.88 28.40 -10.02
CA SER A 81 -4.43 27.02 -9.79
C SER A 81 -4.07 26.28 -11.08
N CYS A 82 -4.81 26.49 -12.17
CA CYS A 82 -4.49 25.85 -13.47
C CYS A 82 -3.19 26.39 -14.09
N GLN A 83 -2.89 27.69 -13.91
CA GLN A 83 -1.64 28.28 -14.39
C GLN A 83 -0.42 27.84 -13.56
N MET A 84 -0.59 27.68 -12.23
CA MET A 84 0.46 27.16 -11.36
C MET A 84 0.75 25.68 -11.62
N LEU A 85 -0.29 24.85 -11.79
CA LEU A 85 -0.11 23.42 -12.08
C LEU A 85 0.47 23.18 -13.48
N SER A 86 0.03 23.95 -14.48
CA SER A 86 0.60 23.90 -15.84
C SER A 86 2.05 24.39 -15.86
N LYS A 87 2.39 25.46 -15.15
CA LYS A 87 3.78 25.93 -15.01
C LYS A 87 4.64 24.98 -14.21
N PHE A 88 4.09 24.28 -13.22
CA PHE A 88 4.80 23.24 -12.46
C PHE A 88 5.06 22.02 -13.36
N ILE A 89 4.04 21.48 -14.03
CA ILE A 89 4.18 20.36 -14.98
C ILE A 89 5.16 20.74 -16.11
N ASN A 90 5.03 21.92 -16.71
CA ASN A 90 5.94 22.37 -17.75
C ASN A 90 7.36 22.63 -17.23
N ARG A 91 7.55 23.18 -16.00
CA ARG A 91 8.88 23.29 -15.40
C ARG A 91 9.47 21.94 -15.03
N THR A 92 8.67 20.97 -14.58
CA THR A 92 9.15 19.60 -14.31
C THR A 92 9.53 18.91 -15.61
N ILE A 93 8.75 19.07 -16.69
CA ILE A 93 9.07 18.54 -18.01
C ILE A 93 10.30 19.25 -18.62
N GLU A 94 10.39 20.57 -18.52
CA GLU A 94 11.52 21.36 -19.03
C GLU A 94 12.80 21.08 -18.24
N ASN A 95 12.76 21.07 -16.90
CA ASN A 95 13.95 20.81 -16.07
C ASN A 95 14.45 19.35 -16.17
N VAL A 96 13.55 18.38 -16.40
CA VAL A 96 13.92 17.00 -16.77
C VAL A 96 14.60 16.96 -18.15
N SER A 97 14.35 17.94 -19.01
CA SER A 97 14.90 18.00 -20.36
C SER A 97 16.19 18.82 -20.51
N THR A 98 16.53 19.75 -19.59
CA THR A 98 17.63 20.70 -19.81
C THR A 98 18.79 20.69 -18.82
N GLU A 99 18.78 19.98 -17.68
CA GLU A 99 19.98 19.86 -16.84
C GLU A 99 20.30 18.43 -16.38
N ARG A 100 21.36 17.88 -17.00
CA ARG A 100 22.23 16.80 -16.53
C ARG A 100 21.56 15.48 -16.12
N LEU A 101 21.27 14.66 -17.13
CA LEU A 101 21.47 13.20 -17.09
C LEU A 101 22.89 12.88 -17.61
N PRO A 102 23.92 12.66 -16.77
CA PRO A 102 25.25 12.29 -17.24
C PRO A 102 25.33 10.88 -17.86
N TYR A 103 24.20 10.17 -17.95
CA TYR A 103 24.11 8.78 -18.38
C TYR A 103 23.65 8.59 -19.83
N LEU A 104 23.43 9.67 -20.58
CA LEU A 104 22.99 9.58 -21.99
C LEU A 104 24.15 9.34 -22.98
N GLY A 105 25.39 9.15 -22.51
CA GLY A 105 26.58 9.00 -23.35
C GLY A 105 26.99 7.57 -23.73
N SER A 106 26.39 6.54 -23.13
CA SER A 106 26.79 5.14 -23.38
C SER A 106 25.72 4.25 -24.03
N ILE A 107 24.55 4.81 -24.35
CA ILE A 107 23.59 4.10 -25.21
C ILE A 107 23.98 4.43 -26.65
N SER A 108 24.92 3.66 -27.18
CA SER A 108 25.16 3.57 -28.60
C SER A 108 23.85 3.22 -29.31
N LEU A 109 23.30 4.23 -29.98
CA LEU A 109 22.42 4.20 -31.14
C LEU A 109 22.17 2.80 -31.73
N SER A 110 21.02 2.21 -31.40
CA SER A 110 20.16 1.51 -32.36
C SER A 110 18.85 1.10 -31.67
N PHE A 111 17.74 1.29 -32.37
CA PHE A 111 16.39 0.75 -32.13
C PHE A 111 15.34 1.57 -31.34
N SER A 112 14.39 2.12 -32.13
CA SER A 112 12.97 2.42 -31.84
C SER A 112 12.62 3.54 -30.84
N HIS A 113 12.43 4.75 -31.35
CA HIS A 113 12.05 5.95 -30.58
C HIS A 113 10.55 6.03 -30.20
N VAL A 114 9.71 5.08 -30.64
CA VAL A 114 8.25 5.09 -30.40
C VAL A 114 7.82 4.18 -29.24
N SER A 115 8.61 3.15 -28.89
CA SER A 115 8.31 2.22 -27.79
C SER A 115 8.75 2.72 -26.40
N GLN A 116 9.57 3.77 -26.34
CA GLN A 116 10.14 4.28 -25.07
C GLN A 116 9.23 5.27 -24.34
N PHE A 117 8.32 5.95 -25.05
CA PHE A 117 7.41 6.94 -24.47
C PHE A 117 6.42 6.36 -23.44
N PRO A 118 5.68 5.27 -23.72
CA PRO A 118 4.75 4.71 -22.74
C PRO A 118 5.48 4.17 -21.49
N GLY A 119 6.66 3.58 -21.66
CA GLY A 119 7.48 3.10 -20.55
C GLY A 119 7.89 4.23 -19.59
N LYS A 120 8.23 5.42 -20.10
CA LYS A 120 8.58 6.59 -19.29
C LYS A 120 7.39 7.10 -18.48
N ILE A 121 6.19 7.16 -19.09
CA ILE A 121 4.98 7.60 -18.40
C ILE A 121 4.60 6.62 -17.28
N LEU A 122 4.66 5.32 -17.55
CA LEU A 122 4.38 4.28 -16.55
C LEU A 122 5.35 4.36 -15.37
N LEU A 123 6.65 4.56 -15.64
CA LEU A 123 7.65 4.76 -14.60
C LEU A 123 7.40 6.02 -13.78
N LEU A 124 6.99 7.13 -14.42
CA LEU A 124 6.64 8.37 -13.72
C LEU A 124 5.42 8.15 -12.81
N PHE A 125 4.40 7.48 -13.31
CA PHE A 125 3.17 7.18 -12.58
C PHE A 125 3.44 6.30 -11.35
N ASN A 126 4.24 5.25 -11.51
CA ASN A 126 4.73 4.44 -10.39
C ASN A 126 5.62 5.26 -9.46
N SER A 127 6.50 6.13 -9.96
CA SER A 127 7.37 6.98 -9.12
C SER A 127 6.58 8.00 -8.28
N LEU A 128 5.48 8.52 -8.81
CA LEU A 128 4.50 9.35 -8.10
C LEU A 128 3.61 8.56 -7.13
N SER A 129 3.75 7.23 -7.10
CA SER A 129 3.00 6.33 -6.21
C SER A 129 1.50 6.31 -6.52
N LEU A 130 1.12 6.54 -7.79
CA LEU A 130 -0.27 6.63 -8.23
C LEU A 130 -0.86 5.28 -8.69
N ASP A 131 -0.04 4.28 -8.96
CA ASP A 131 -0.47 2.90 -9.21
C ASP A 131 -1.46 2.35 -8.16
N ALA A 132 -1.06 2.28 -6.89
CA ALA A 132 -1.89 1.69 -5.84
C ALA A 132 -3.23 2.42 -5.62
N PRO A 133 -3.30 3.77 -5.56
CA PRO A 133 -4.56 4.50 -5.47
C PRO A 133 -5.52 4.25 -6.64
N PHE A 134 -4.99 4.16 -7.87
CA PHE A 134 -5.82 3.88 -9.05
C PHE A 134 -6.34 2.43 -9.05
N VAL A 135 -5.51 1.48 -8.59
CA VAL A 135 -5.96 0.11 -8.36
C VAL A 135 -7.06 0.10 -7.29
N ALA A 136 -6.91 0.82 -6.19
CA ALA A 136 -7.89 0.84 -5.11
C ALA A 136 -9.27 1.33 -5.58
N ILE A 137 -9.33 2.42 -6.34
CA ILE A 137 -10.60 2.92 -6.89
C ILE A 137 -11.19 1.99 -7.96
N ALA A 138 -10.36 1.35 -8.79
CA ALA A 138 -10.82 0.42 -9.82
C ALA A 138 -11.51 -0.80 -9.19
N TRP A 139 -10.93 -1.34 -8.12
CA TRP A 139 -11.50 -2.46 -7.39
C TRP A 139 -12.70 -2.05 -6.54
N LEU A 140 -12.69 -0.88 -5.88
CA LEU A 140 -13.89 -0.36 -5.22
C LEU A 140 -15.05 -0.20 -6.21
N TRP A 141 -14.78 0.29 -7.42
CA TRP A 141 -15.79 0.38 -8.48
C TRP A 141 -16.29 -1.00 -8.89
N CYS A 142 -15.39 -1.95 -9.11
CA CYS A 142 -15.74 -3.35 -9.39
C CYS A 142 -16.65 -3.94 -8.31
N PHE A 143 -16.31 -3.77 -7.04
CA PHE A 143 -17.13 -4.25 -5.92
C PHE A 143 -18.46 -3.51 -5.82
N SER A 144 -18.49 -2.22 -6.09
CA SER A 144 -19.75 -1.45 -6.07
C SER A 144 -20.77 -2.00 -7.09
N VAL A 145 -20.27 -2.44 -8.25
CA VAL A 145 -21.08 -3.08 -9.28
C VAL A 145 -21.46 -4.50 -8.87
N LEU A 146 -20.50 -5.29 -8.36
CA LEU A 146 -20.72 -6.66 -7.90
C LEU A 146 -21.82 -6.76 -6.83
N TYR A 147 -21.83 -5.83 -5.87
CA TYR A 147 -22.79 -5.79 -4.76
C TYR A 147 -23.97 -4.84 -5.00
N SER A 148 -24.04 -4.18 -6.16
CA SER A 148 -25.06 -3.18 -6.49
C SER A 148 -25.20 -2.06 -5.44
N THR A 149 -24.09 -1.70 -4.78
CA THR A 149 -24.04 -0.66 -3.75
C THR A 149 -23.74 0.69 -4.38
N LYS A 150 -24.45 1.73 -3.96
CA LYS A 150 -24.19 3.10 -4.40
C LYS A 150 -23.08 3.69 -3.55
N ILE A 151 -21.92 3.90 -4.16
CA ILE A 151 -20.77 4.54 -3.51
C ILE A 151 -20.66 5.97 -4.03
N ASP A 152 -20.68 6.93 -3.11
CA ASP A 152 -20.54 8.34 -3.49
C ASP A 152 -19.11 8.67 -3.90
N PHE A 153 -18.96 9.70 -4.73
CA PHE A 153 -17.64 10.17 -5.17
C PHE A 153 -16.69 10.50 -3.99
N SER A 154 -17.24 10.98 -2.87
CA SER A 154 -16.49 11.25 -1.65
C SER A 154 -15.72 10.03 -1.14
N HIS A 155 -16.34 8.85 -1.15
CA HIS A 155 -15.72 7.61 -0.69
C HIS A 155 -14.57 7.17 -1.61
N TYR A 156 -14.74 7.31 -2.93
CA TYR A 156 -13.65 7.08 -3.89
C TYR A 156 -12.48 8.04 -3.67
N PHE A 157 -12.76 9.33 -3.48
CA PHE A 157 -11.74 10.34 -3.21
C PHE A 157 -10.99 10.07 -1.90
N ILE A 158 -11.71 9.65 -0.86
CA ILE A 158 -11.12 9.27 0.43
C ILE A 158 -10.22 8.04 0.27
N LEU A 159 -10.69 6.97 -0.37
CA LEU A 159 -9.89 5.76 -0.58
C LEU A 159 -8.63 6.07 -1.39
N PHE A 160 -8.78 6.83 -2.49
CA PHE A 160 -7.66 7.28 -3.31
C PHE A 160 -6.65 8.05 -2.47
N SER A 161 -7.11 9.06 -1.73
CA SER A 161 -6.24 9.95 -0.95
C SER A 161 -5.51 9.20 0.16
N VAL A 162 -6.22 8.39 0.94
CA VAL A 162 -5.62 7.61 2.04
C VAL A 162 -4.61 6.60 1.52
N THR A 163 -4.93 5.90 0.42
CA THR A 163 -4.01 4.95 -0.22
C THR A 163 -2.75 5.67 -0.71
N TRP A 164 -2.91 6.82 -1.37
CA TRP A 164 -1.77 7.59 -1.87
C TRP A 164 -0.91 8.14 -0.73
N LEU A 165 -1.53 8.65 0.33
CA LEU A 165 -0.83 9.16 1.51
C LEU A 165 -0.06 8.06 2.23
N ALA A 166 -0.65 6.88 2.41
CA ALA A 166 0.03 5.74 3.03
C ALA A 166 1.21 5.29 2.17
N TYR A 167 1.01 5.13 0.86
CA TYR A 167 2.01 4.57 -0.04
C TYR A 167 3.16 5.55 -0.35
N LEU A 168 2.85 6.81 -0.66
CA LEU A 168 3.88 7.84 -0.81
C LEU A 168 4.56 8.16 0.53
N GLY A 169 3.81 8.10 1.64
CA GLY A 169 4.34 8.31 2.99
C GLY A 169 5.40 7.28 3.36
N ASP A 170 5.13 5.98 3.13
CA ASP A 170 6.10 4.89 3.32
C ASP A 170 7.39 5.17 2.53
N ARG A 171 7.26 5.58 1.27
CA ARG A 171 8.41 5.90 0.40
C ARG A 171 9.18 7.16 0.82
N LEU A 172 8.49 8.19 1.28
CA LEU A 172 9.12 9.40 1.83
C LEU A 172 9.91 9.03 3.09
N LEU A 173 9.36 8.22 3.98
CA LEU A 173 10.04 7.72 5.17
C LEU A 173 11.26 6.85 4.82
N ASP A 174 11.13 5.95 3.85
CA ASP A 174 12.24 5.13 3.36
C ASP A 174 13.36 5.99 2.76
N SER A 175 13.02 7.06 2.03
CA SER A 175 14.01 7.98 1.47
C SER A 175 14.83 8.73 2.51
N LEU A 176 14.28 8.92 3.73
CA LEU A 176 15.00 9.50 4.87
C LEU A 176 15.91 8.47 5.56
N ARG A 177 15.58 7.18 5.47
CA ARG A 177 16.24 6.11 6.22
C ARG A 177 17.42 5.49 5.48
N ILE A 178 17.32 5.35 4.15
CA ILE A 178 18.30 4.63 3.34
C ILE A 178 19.40 5.60 2.86
N PRO A 179 20.64 5.53 3.38
CA PRO A 179 21.76 6.30 2.86
C PRO A 179 22.01 5.99 1.38
N ASP A 180 22.76 6.83 0.66
CA ASP A 180 22.97 6.70 -0.79
C ASP A 180 23.63 5.37 -1.20
N VAL A 181 22.81 4.33 -1.34
CA VAL A 181 23.18 3.06 -1.97
C VAL A 181 23.25 3.30 -3.48
N PRO A 182 24.31 2.88 -4.17
CA PRO A 182 24.53 3.17 -5.59
C PRO A 182 23.46 2.62 -6.55
N ASP A 183 22.65 1.63 -6.13
CA ASP A 183 21.61 0.99 -6.94
C ASP A 183 20.19 1.14 -6.34
N LYS A 184 19.78 2.37 -5.99
CA LYS A 184 18.38 2.68 -5.64
C LYS A 184 17.44 2.35 -6.82
N THR A 185 16.31 1.69 -6.54
CA THR A 185 15.27 1.49 -7.56
C THR A 185 14.80 2.85 -8.11
N PRO A 186 14.32 2.92 -9.37
CA PRO A 186 13.95 4.20 -10.00
C PRO A 186 12.98 5.04 -9.16
N ARG A 187 12.02 4.38 -8.50
CA ARG A 187 11.03 5.01 -7.62
C ARG A 187 11.63 5.66 -6.37
N HIS A 188 12.57 4.99 -5.69
CA HIS A 188 13.22 5.55 -4.49
C HIS A 188 14.13 6.73 -4.84
N ARG A 189 14.80 6.69 -6.00
CA ARG A 189 15.61 7.81 -6.48
C ARG A 189 14.75 9.06 -6.71
N PHE A 190 13.62 8.91 -7.39
CA PHE A 190 12.71 10.01 -7.64
C PHE A 190 12.19 10.65 -6.35
N THR A 191 11.77 9.83 -5.36
CA THR A 191 11.30 10.36 -4.08
C THR A 191 12.39 11.12 -3.32
N SER A 192 13.64 10.65 -3.34
CA SER A 192 14.75 11.36 -2.69
C SER A 192 15.12 12.68 -3.38
N GLU A 193 15.04 12.73 -4.71
CA GLU A 193 15.40 13.92 -5.50
C GLU A 193 14.32 15.01 -5.41
N TYR A 194 13.05 14.62 -5.38
CA TYR A 194 11.90 15.52 -5.32
C TYR A 194 11.23 15.53 -3.94
N PHE A 195 11.97 15.26 -2.87
CA PHE A 195 11.43 15.14 -1.52
C PHE A 195 10.62 16.38 -1.08
N PRO A 196 11.15 17.63 -1.16
CA PRO A 196 10.41 18.80 -0.67
C PRO A 196 9.05 19.03 -1.36
N PRO A 197 8.94 19.05 -2.72
CA PRO A 197 7.64 19.26 -3.36
C PRO A 197 6.68 18.09 -3.10
N LEU A 198 7.17 16.83 -3.08
CA LEU A 198 6.32 15.68 -2.77
C LEU A 198 5.78 15.74 -1.35
N PHE A 199 6.60 16.14 -0.37
CA PHE A 199 6.18 16.32 1.01
C PHE A 199 5.12 17.42 1.16
N VAL A 200 5.29 18.55 0.47
CA VAL A 200 4.27 19.63 0.47
C VAL A 200 2.94 19.14 -0.12
N CYS A 201 2.97 18.46 -1.26
CA CYS A 201 1.77 17.86 -1.86
C CYS A 201 1.13 16.83 -0.91
N TRP A 202 1.95 16.02 -0.24
CA TRP A 202 1.50 15.03 0.75
C TRP A 202 0.76 15.70 1.92
N VAL A 203 1.33 16.75 2.52
CA VAL A 203 0.69 17.50 3.63
C VAL A 203 -0.61 18.17 3.18
N ILE A 204 -0.63 18.79 1.99
CA ILE A 204 -1.83 19.44 1.46
C ILE A 204 -2.95 18.41 1.25
N LEU A 205 -2.65 17.27 0.62
CA LEU A 205 -3.66 16.24 0.38
C LEU A 205 -4.12 15.60 1.69
N ALA A 206 -3.23 15.40 2.67
CA ALA A 206 -3.59 14.92 4.00
C ALA A 206 -4.60 15.85 4.68
N PHE A 207 -4.37 17.16 4.60
CA PHE A 207 -5.28 18.14 5.18
C PHE A 207 -6.65 18.14 4.49
N ILE A 208 -6.68 18.12 3.15
CA ILE A 208 -7.94 18.05 2.38
C ILE A 208 -8.68 16.74 2.68
N SER A 209 -7.96 15.62 2.70
CA SER A 209 -8.53 14.30 2.99
C SER A 209 -9.12 14.25 4.40
N ALA A 210 -8.43 14.81 5.41
CA ALA A 210 -8.96 14.91 6.76
C ALA A 210 -10.27 15.70 6.83
N ILE A 211 -10.35 16.84 6.13
CA ILE A 211 -11.60 17.61 6.03
C ILE A 211 -12.70 16.76 5.39
N CYS A 212 -12.44 16.15 4.23
CA CYS A 212 -13.41 15.29 3.55
C CYS A 212 -13.87 14.10 4.41
N LEU A 213 -12.97 13.48 5.17
CA LEU A 213 -13.30 12.38 6.09
C LEU A 213 -14.35 12.82 7.12
N PHE A 214 -14.15 13.96 7.78
CA PHE A 214 -15.08 14.44 8.80
C PHE A 214 -16.42 14.95 8.26
N TYR A 215 -16.46 15.42 7.00
CA TYR A 215 -17.69 15.92 6.38
C TYR A 215 -18.51 14.81 5.69
N SER A 216 -17.85 13.83 5.08
CA SER A 216 -18.51 12.87 4.19
C SER A 216 -18.75 11.50 4.82
N LEU A 217 -17.97 11.09 5.84
CA LEU A 217 -18.15 9.78 6.47
C LEU A 217 -19.14 9.80 7.62
N THR A 218 -19.86 8.70 7.77
CA THR A 218 -20.69 8.42 8.92
C THR A 218 -19.85 8.18 10.18
N THR A 219 -20.44 8.35 11.36
CA THR A 219 -19.75 8.08 12.64
C THR A 219 -19.23 6.63 12.71
N THR A 220 -19.99 5.68 12.17
CA THR A 220 -19.59 4.26 12.12
C THR A 220 -18.35 4.07 11.24
N GLU A 221 -18.33 4.64 10.05
CA GLU A 221 -17.17 4.60 9.15
C GLU A 221 -15.94 5.28 9.78
N LEU A 222 -16.12 6.40 10.49
CA LEU A 222 -15.02 7.05 11.20
C LEU A 222 -14.44 6.17 12.31
N VAL A 223 -15.29 5.54 13.13
CA VAL A 223 -14.84 4.66 14.23
C VAL A 223 -14.04 3.47 13.69
N TRP A 224 -14.55 2.80 12.65
CA TRP A 224 -13.83 1.69 12.02
C TRP A 224 -12.56 2.17 11.30
N GLY A 225 -12.62 3.32 10.63
CA GLY A 225 -11.45 3.94 9.99
C GLY A 225 -10.34 4.26 10.98
N PHE A 226 -10.66 4.87 12.12
CA PHE A 226 -9.69 5.11 13.20
C PHE A 226 -9.16 3.81 13.81
N SER A 227 -10.01 2.78 13.93
CA SER A 227 -9.58 1.46 14.40
C SER A 227 -8.55 0.84 13.45
N LEU A 228 -8.79 0.89 12.13
CA LEU A 228 -7.84 0.43 11.13
C LEU A 228 -6.54 1.24 11.15
N PHE A 229 -6.64 2.57 11.25
CA PHE A 229 -5.48 3.44 11.38
C PHE A 229 -4.63 3.10 12.62
N PHE A 230 -5.28 2.82 13.76
CA PHE A 230 -4.60 2.44 14.99
C PHE A 230 -3.88 1.10 14.86
N VAL A 231 -4.53 0.08 14.28
CA VAL A 231 -3.91 -1.23 14.02
C VAL A 231 -2.69 -1.09 13.10
N LEU A 232 -2.83 -0.33 12.01
CA LEU A 232 -1.73 -0.07 11.08
C LEU A 232 -0.57 0.69 11.76
N SER A 233 -0.89 1.68 12.58
CA SER A 233 0.09 2.45 13.35
C SER A 233 0.85 1.55 14.33
N ILE A 234 0.16 0.66 15.06
CA ILE A 234 0.82 -0.31 15.95
C ILE A 234 1.77 -1.20 15.17
N TYR A 235 1.37 -1.68 13.99
CA TYR A 235 2.25 -2.52 13.16
C TYR A 235 3.52 -1.76 12.73
N PHE A 236 3.38 -0.55 12.19
CA PHE A 236 4.55 0.26 11.80
C PHE A 236 5.44 0.59 12.99
N LEU A 237 4.84 0.94 14.13
CA LEU A 237 5.55 1.24 15.36
C LEU A 237 6.30 0.00 15.91
N SER A 238 5.69 -1.18 15.79
CA SER A 238 6.31 -2.47 16.15
C SER A 238 7.48 -2.79 15.22
N CYS A 239 7.36 -2.54 13.92
CA CYS A 239 8.46 -2.69 12.98
C CYS A 239 9.60 -1.69 13.23
N PHE A 240 9.28 -0.51 13.77
CA PHE A 240 10.24 0.53 14.09
C PHE A 240 11.02 0.22 15.37
N TYR A 241 10.33 -0.11 16.48
CA TYR A 241 10.98 -0.34 17.78
C TYR A 241 11.44 -1.77 18.02
N LEU A 242 10.74 -2.77 17.46
CA LEU A 242 11.00 -4.20 17.70
C LEU A 242 11.11 -4.94 16.34
N PRO A 243 12.13 -4.62 15.52
CA PRO A 243 12.22 -5.11 14.14
C PRO A 243 12.24 -6.64 14.05
N GLY A 244 12.81 -7.34 15.03
CA GLY A 244 12.85 -8.81 15.06
C GLY A 244 11.48 -9.48 15.25
N PHE A 245 10.60 -8.86 16.06
CA PHE A 245 9.25 -9.37 16.31
C PHE A 245 8.28 -8.91 15.21
N GLY A 246 8.24 -7.60 14.92
CA GLY A 246 7.31 -7.03 13.93
C GLY A 246 7.48 -7.66 12.54
N ARG A 247 8.72 -7.77 12.05
CA ARG A 247 9.03 -8.37 10.74
C ARG A 247 9.03 -9.90 10.75
N GLY A 248 8.75 -10.54 11.90
CA GLY A 248 8.75 -11.99 12.07
C GLY A 248 7.39 -12.66 12.11
N VAL A 249 6.34 -11.92 12.46
CA VAL A 249 5.00 -12.49 12.61
C VAL A 249 4.26 -12.60 11.28
N LEU A 250 4.35 -11.57 10.43
CA LEU A 250 3.66 -11.54 9.13
C LEU A 250 4.60 -11.02 8.04
N PRO A 251 4.66 -11.68 6.86
CA PRO A 251 5.30 -11.11 5.68
C PRO A 251 4.70 -9.76 5.34
N ARG A 252 5.55 -8.78 5.01
CA ARG A 252 5.10 -7.42 4.62
C ARG A 252 4.12 -7.49 3.45
N GLU A 253 4.36 -8.38 2.51
CA GLU A 253 3.61 -8.59 1.28
C GLU A 253 2.18 -9.08 1.57
N LEU A 254 2.02 -10.01 2.52
CA LEU A 254 0.71 -10.48 2.96
C LEU A 254 -0.04 -9.38 3.71
N LEU A 255 0.66 -8.61 4.54
CA LEU A 255 0.05 -7.54 5.30
C LEU A 255 -0.44 -6.40 4.40
N VAL A 256 0.36 -6.01 3.39
CA VAL A 256 -0.05 -5.04 2.37
C VAL A 256 -1.28 -5.56 1.64
N GLY A 257 -1.29 -6.83 1.20
CA GLY A 257 -2.45 -7.45 0.57
C GLY A 257 -3.69 -7.45 1.46
N LEU A 258 -3.54 -7.73 2.75
CA LEU A 258 -4.63 -7.71 3.74
C LEU A 258 -5.21 -6.30 3.90
N PHE A 259 -4.38 -5.29 4.18
CA PHE A 259 -4.86 -3.91 4.36
C PHE A 259 -5.49 -3.38 3.08
N PHE A 260 -4.92 -3.71 1.92
CA PHE A 260 -5.45 -3.27 0.65
C PHE A 260 -6.83 -3.91 0.36
N SER A 261 -6.99 -5.20 0.64
CA SER A 261 -8.29 -5.88 0.52
C SER A 261 -9.33 -5.33 1.51
N VAL A 262 -8.93 -5.06 2.75
CA VAL A 262 -9.79 -4.43 3.75
C VAL A 262 -10.20 -3.03 3.30
N ALA A 263 -9.28 -2.21 2.79
CA ALA A 263 -9.55 -0.85 2.37
C ALA A 263 -10.52 -0.78 1.17
N THR A 264 -10.37 -1.65 0.17
CA THR A 264 -11.26 -1.67 -1.00
C THR A 264 -12.66 -2.23 -0.69
N HIS A 265 -12.77 -3.16 0.27
CA HIS A 265 -14.07 -3.68 0.72
C HIS A 265 -14.71 -2.83 1.83
N PHE A 266 -13.99 -1.88 2.42
CA PHE A 266 -14.42 -1.14 3.61
C PHE A 266 -15.81 -0.50 3.44
N PHE A 267 -16.02 0.25 2.37
CA PHE A 267 -17.30 0.94 2.12
C PHE A 267 -18.42 0.02 1.65
N ILE A 268 -18.08 -1.17 1.15
CA ILE A 268 -19.05 -2.21 0.83
C ILE A 268 -19.55 -2.86 2.11
N TRP A 269 -18.60 -3.21 3.00
CA TRP A 269 -18.88 -3.86 4.28
C TRP A 269 -19.82 -3.01 5.15
N THR A 270 -19.67 -1.69 5.17
CA THR A 270 -20.53 -0.82 5.97
C THR A 270 -21.98 -0.72 5.46
N GLN A 271 -22.25 -1.15 4.23
CA GLN A 271 -23.57 -1.07 3.60
C GLN A 271 -24.29 -2.42 3.51
N ILE A 272 -23.56 -3.54 3.52
CA ILE A 272 -24.16 -4.88 3.47
C ILE A 272 -24.64 -5.34 4.84
N HIS A 273 -25.83 -5.93 4.90
CA HIS A 273 -26.42 -6.41 6.16
C HIS A 273 -25.92 -7.80 6.59
N ALA A 274 -25.49 -8.64 5.65
CA ALA A 274 -25.06 -10.01 5.92
C ALA A 274 -23.76 -10.34 5.17
N TRP A 275 -22.94 -11.19 5.79
CA TRP A 275 -21.71 -11.70 5.19
C TRP A 275 -22.03 -12.95 4.36
N ASP A 276 -22.44 -12.71 3.12
CA ASP A 276 -22.73 -13.80 2.19
C ASP A 276 -21.43 -14.47 1.71
N TYR A 277 -21.54 -15.71 1.24
CA TYR A 277 -20.40 -16.45 0.68
C TYR A 277 -19.69 -15.69 -0.45
N SER A 278 -20.42 -14.89 -1.23
CA SER A 278 -19.85 -14.06 -2.28
C SER A 278 -18.94 -12.95 -1.75
N PHE A 279 -19.25 -12.38 -0.59
CA PHE A 279 -18.40 -11.36 0.06
C PHE A 279 -17.10 -11.98 0.59
N ILE A 280 -17.21 -13.13 1.25
CA ILE A 280 -16.06 -13.90 1.72
C ILE A 280 -15.16 -14.27 0.52
N TRP A 281 -15.78 -14.76 -0.56
CA TRP A 281 -15.08 -15.12 -1.79
C TRP A 281 -14.32 -13.94 -2.42
N SER A 282 -14.97 -12.80 -2.63
CA SER A 282 -14.32 -11.63 -3.25
C SER A 282 -13.18 -11.11 -2.41
N PHE A 283 -13.38 -11.03 -1.08
CA PHE A 283 -12.41 -10.52 -0.13
C PHE A 283 -11.14 -11.36 -0.12
N PHE A 284 -11.28 -12.68 0.04
CA PHE A 284 -10.13 -13.59 0.09
C PHE A 284 -9.46 -13.73 -1.26
N SER A 285 -10.22 -13.80 -2.35
CA SER A 285 -9.64 -13.87 -3.70
C SER A 285 -8.82 -12.62 -4.00
N PHE A 286 -9.36 -11.43 -3.72
CA PHE A 286 -8.65 -10.18 -3.93
C PHE A 286 -7.41 -10.06 -3.02
N LEU A 287 -7.51 -10.45 -1.74
CA LEU A 287 -6.38 -10.52 -0.82
C LEU A 287 -5.25 -11.40 -1.38
N VAL A 288 -5.58 -12.60 -1.87
CA VAL A 288 -4.60 -13.53 -2.45
C VAL A 288 -3.98 -12.92 -3.72
N LEU A 289 -4.78 -12.28 -4.58
CA LEU A 289 -4.26 -11.63 -5.79
C LEU A 289 -3.28 -10.49 -5.45
N CYS A 290 -3.63 -9.61 -4.51
CA CYS A 290 -2.74 -8.53 -4.07
C CYS A 290 -1.46 -9.07 -3.42
N THR A 291 -1.58 -10.11 -2.60
CA THR A 291 -0.43 -10.77 -1.99
C THR A 291 0.48 -11.39 -3.05
N LEU A 292 -0.08 -12.08 -4.05
CA LEU A 292 0.69 -12.68 -5.14
C LEU A 292 1.35 -11.62 -6.03
N ASN A 293 0.67 -10.51 -6.32
CA ASN A 293 1.28 -9.37 -7.02
C ASN A 293 2.49 -8.83 -6.23
N CYS A 294 2.34 -8.59 -4.91
CA CYS A 294 3.44 -8.14 -4.05
C CYS A 294 4.60 -9.15 -3.99
N LEU A 295 4.29 -10.46 -3.93
CA LEU A 295 5.30 -11.52 -3.95
C LEU A 295 6.03 -11.59 -5.30
N CYS A 296 5.34 -11.38 -6.43
CA CYS A 296 6.00 -11.31 -7.74
C CYS A 296 6.99 -10.15 -7.79
N ILE A 297 6.58 -8.97 -7.31
CA ILE A 297 7.44 -7.77 -7.23
C ILE A 297 8.65 -8.04 -6.35
N SER A 298 8.43 -8.53 -5.12
CA SER A 298 9.52 -8.86 -4.18
C SER A 298 10.50 -9.88 -4.75
N ARG A 299 10.01 -10.88 -5.51
CA ARG A 299 10.88 -11.85 -6.18
C ARG A 299 11.73 -11.22 -7.28
N TRP A 300 11.17 -10.32 -8.09
CA TRP A 300 11.92 -9.65 -9.16
C TRP A 300 12.92 -8.61 -8.62
N GLU A 301 12.64 -8.02 -7.45
CA GLU A 301 13.50 -7.04 -6.78
C GLU A 301 14.43 -7.66 -5.72
N TYR A 302 14.40 -8.99 -5.53
CA TYR A 302 15.14 -9.72 -4.50
C TYR A 302 16.63 -9.36 -4.40
N GLN A 303 17.33 -9.21 -5.53
CA GLN A 303 18.76 -8.85 -5.52
C GLN A 303 18.98 -7.43 -5.01
N THR A 304 18.12 -6.49 -5.39
CA THR A 304 18.17 -5.09 -4.96
C THR A 304 17.84 -4.97 -3.47
N ASP A 305 16.79 -5.66 -3.01
CA ASP A 305 16.40 -5.71 -1.59
C ASP A 305 17.54 -6.26 -0.73
N ARG A 306 18.18 -7.35 -1.18
CA ARG A 306 19.30 -7.98 -0.47
C ARG A 306 20.51 -7.06 -0.37
N GLN A 307 20.81 -6.28 -1.41
CA GLN A 307 21.91 -5.31 -1.39
C GLN A 307 21.62 -4.09 -0.50
N ALA A 308 20.36 -3.67 -0.42
CA ALA A 308 19.92 -2.58 0.46
C ALA A 308 19.81 -3.00 1.93
N GLY A 309 19.89 -4.29 2.25
CA GLY A 309 19.66 -4.81 3.60
C GLY A 309 18.19 -4.72 4.02
N GLU A 310 17.28 -4.61 3.05
CA GLU A 310 15.84 -4.57 3.29
C GLU A 310 15.32 -5.96 3.65
N VAL A 311 14.32 -6.00 4.54
CA VAL A 311 13.72 -7.26 4.98
C VAL A 311 12.42 -7.49 4.22
N SER A 312 12.51 -8.24 3.12
CA SER A 312 11.36 -8.77 2.35
C SER A 312 11.21 -10.28 2.54
N PHE A 313 10.07 -10.85 2.14
CA PHE A 313 9.78 -12.28 2.36
C PHE A 313 10.90 -13.21 1.87
N PHE A 314 11.43 -12.95 0.67
CA PHE A 314 12.48 -13.79 0.09
C PHE A 314 13.87 -13.54 0.68
N THR A 315 14.15 -12.37 1.25
CA THR A 315 15.41 -12.16 2.00
C THR A 315 15.46 -13.00 3.27
N ARG A 316 14.30 -13.31 3.86
CA ARG A 316 14.18 -14.18 5.03
C ARG A 316 14.06 -15.66 4.67
N HIS A 317 13.36 -15.98 3.59
CA HIS A 317 13.10 -17.34 3.12
C HIS A 317 13.49 -17.50 1.65
N PRO A 318 14.79 -17.54 1.32
CA PRO A 318 15.27 -17.59 -0.06
C PRO A 318 14.80 -18.85 -0.81
N ASP A 319 14.60 -19.97 -0.10
CA ASP A 319 14.17 -21.24 -0.69
C ASP A 319 12.77 -21.17 -1.31
N LEU A 320 11.92 -20.26 -0.83
CA LEU A 320 10.53 -20.12 -1.27
C LEU A 320 10.40 -19.30 -2.58
N ILE A 321 11.49 -18.70 -3.06
CA ILE A 321 11.46 -17.89 -4.29
C ILE A 321 11.01 -18.69 -5.52
N PHE A 322 11.34 -19.98 -5.54
CA PHE A 322 10.96 -20.89 -6.61
C PHE A 322 9.50 -21.34 -6.54
N GLN A 323 8.79 -21.12 -5.41
CA GLN A 323 7.41 -21.55 -5.22
C GLN A 323 6.39 -20.55 -5.78
N VAL A 324 6.75 -19.27 -5.90
CA VAL A 324 5.84 -18.20 -6.37
C VAL A 324 5.18 -18.48 -7.72
N PRO A 325 5.91 -18.91 -8.80
CA PRO A 325 5.25 -19.24 -10.06
C PRO A 325 4.19 -20.33 -9.93
N TYR A 326 4.43 -21.32 -9.07
CA TYR A 326 3.51 -22.44 -8.86
C TYR A 326 2.27 -22.00 -8.09
N LEU A 327 2.44 -21.16 -7.07
CA LEU A 327 1.32 -20.56 -6.34
C LEU A 327 0.46 -19.69 -7.27
N LEU A 328 1.09 -18.86 -8.10
CA LEU A 328 0.40 -18.01 -9.07
C LEU A 328 -0.33 -18.84 -10.13
N ALA A 329 0.32 -19.87 -10.69
CA ALA A 329 -0.30 -20.76 -11.67
C ALA A 329 -1.47 -21.56 -11.06
N GLY A 330 -1.31 -22.06 -9.82
CA GLY A 330 -2.37 -22.76 -9.10
C GLY A 330 -3.57 -21.87 -8.83
N PHE A 331 -3.33 -20.63 -8.40
CA PHE A 331 -4.39 -19.64 -8.18
C PHE A 331 -5.11 -19.27 -9.48
N PHE A 332 -4.38 -19.09 -10.58
CA PHE A 332 -4.96 -18.85 -11.91
C PHE A 332 -5.85 -20.01 -12.37
N LEU A 333 -5.39 -21.26 -12.25
CA LEU A 333 -6.18 -22.44 -12.60
C LEU A 333 -7.46 -22.53 -11.75
N PHE A 334 -7.34 -22.29 -10.45
CA PHE A 334 -8.47 -22.27 -9.54
C PHE A 334 -9.50 -21.20 -9.94
N GLN A 335 -9.06 -19.99 -10.29
CA GLN A 335 -9.95 -18.93 -10.77
C GLN A 335 -10.64 -19.28 -12.09
N ILE A 336 -9.96 -19.95 -13.02
CA ILE A 336 -10.59 -20.40 -14.27
C ILE A 336 -11.75 -21.35 -13.97
N VAL A 337 -11.56 -22.30 -13.05
CA VAL A 337 -12.61 -23.26 -12.66
C VAL A 337 -13.81 -22.50 -12.10
N ILE A 338 -13.60 -21.58 -11.16
CA ILE A 338 -14.68 -20.78 -10.59
C ILE A 338 -15.37 -19.91 -11.65
N CYS A 339 -14.60 -19.20 -12.47
CA CYS A 339 -15.13 -18.37 -13.56
C CYS A 339 -15.99 -19.21 -14.54
N SER A 340 -15.56 -20.43 -14.87
CA SER A 340 -16.31 -21.34 -15.74
C SER A 340 -17.64 -21.79 -15.14
N CYS A 341 -17.71 -21.91 -13.80
CA CYS A 341 -18.95 -22.21 -13.10
C CYS A 341 -19.90 -21.00 -12.99
N VAL A 342 -19.37 -19.78 -12.94
CA VAL A 342 -20.15 -18.54 -12.73
C VAL A 342 -20.68 -17.93 -14.04
N ILE A 343 -19.95 -18.06 -15.15
CA ILE A 343 -20.37 -17.55 -16.47
C ILE A 343 -21.78 -18.04 -16.88
N PRO A 344 -22.16 -19.31 -16.71
CA PRO A 344 -23.50 -19.77 -17.06
C PRO A 344 -24.62 -19.15 -16.22
N MET A 345 -24.29 -18.64 -15.02
CA MET A 345 -25.26 -18.11 -14.04
C MET A 345 -25.43 -16.59 -14.14
N SER A 346 -24.53 -15.89 -14.84
CA SER A 346 -24.47 -14.43 -14.85
C SER A 346 -24.12 -13.90 -16.24
N SER A 347 -24.78 -12.83 -16.68
CA SER A 347 -24.61 -12.31 -18.05
C SER A 347 -23.20 -11.77 -18.31
N LEU A 348 -22.54 -11.19 -17.29
CA LEU A 348 -21.18 -10.66 -17.40
C LEU A 348 -20.48 -10.64 -16.03
N PRO A 349 -19.73 -11.70 -15.66
CA PRO A 349 -19.03 -11.80 -14.38
C PRO A 349 -17.75 -10.95 -14.34
N VAL A 350 -17.93 -9.62 -14.20
CA VAL A 350 -16.84 -8.63 -14.23
C VAL A 350 -15.72 -8.97 -13.25
N PHE A 351 -16.08 -9.35 -12.02
CA PHE A 351 -15.12 -9.65 -10.97
C PHE A 351 -14.23 -10.83 -11.36
N GLU A 352 -14.83 -11.95 -11.74
CA GLU A 352 -14.13 -13.19 -12.11
C GLU A 352 -13.25 -12.97 -13.34
N LEU A 353 -13.75 -12.29 -14.37
CA LEU A 353 -12.97 -11.95 -15.57
C LEU A 353 -11.77 -11.06 -15.23
N SER A 354 -11.95 -10.09 -14.34
CA SER A 354 -10.88 -9.19 -13.89
C SER A 354 -9.80 -9.97 -13.13
N MET A 355 -10.22 -10.83 -12.20
CA MET A 355 -9.33 -11.69 -11.39
C MET A 355 -8.51 -12.62 -12.29
N VAL A 356 -9.16 -13.35 -13.20
CA VAL A 356 -8.49 -14.27 -14.14
C VAL A 356 -7.51 -13.51 -15.04
N SER A 357 -7.92 -12.35 -15.55
CA SER A 357 -7.07 -11.52 -16.42
C SER A 357 -5.85 -10.98 -15.68
N SER A 358 -6.01 -10.51 -14.44
CA SER A 358 -4.88 -10.04 -13.63
C SER A 358 -3.88 -11.17 -13.37
N SER A 359 -4.37 -12.35 -12.95
CA SER A 359 -3.53 -13.51 -12.70
C SER A 359 -2.80 -13.99 -13.97
N LEU A 360 -3.49 -13.97 -15.12
CA LEU A 360 -2.88 -14.31 -16.41
C LEU A 360 -1.76 -13.34 -16.78
N ILE A 361 -2.01 -12.03 -16.67
CA ILE A 361 -1.00 -11.01 -16.98
C ILE A 361 0.20 -11.15 -16.05
N LEU A 362 -0.01 -11.37 -14.74
CA LEU A 362 1.08 -11.62 -13.79
C LEU A 362 1.91 -12.86 -14.18
N LEU A 363 1.25 -13.95 -14.60
CA LEU A 363 1.91 -15.17 -15.03
C LEU A 363 2.72 -14.96 -16.32
N MET A 364 2.16 -14.22 -17.28
CA MET A 364 2.85 -13.85 -18.51
C MET A 364 4.06 -12.95 -18.22
N LEU A 365 3.93 -11.98 -17.30
CA LEU A 365 5.02 -11.11 -16.88
C LEU A 365 6.16 -11.89 -16.20
N ASP A 366 5.82 -12.88 -15.36
CA ASP A 366 6.82 -13.72 -14.71
C ASP A 366 7.65 -14.52 -15.73
N ARG A 367 7.01 -15.03 -16.78
CA ARG A 367 7.67 -15.78 -17.86
C ARG A 367 8.38 -14.90 -18.90
N SER A 368 8.01 -13.63 -18.98
CA SER A 368 8.57 -12.70 -19.98
C SER A 368 10.03 -12.30 -19.65
N SER A 369 10.80 -11.97 -20.69
CA SER A 369 12.15 -11.39 -20.59
C SER A 369 12.13 -9.85 -20.54
N ILE A 370 11.01 -9.24 -20.14
CA ILE A 370 10.87 -7.78 -20.03
C ILE A 370 11.91 -7.21 -19.05
N ASN A 371 12.34 -5.98 -19.30
CA ASN A 371 13.28 -5.24 -18.47
C ASN A 371 12.85 -5.29 -16.98
N TYR A 372 13.80 -5.66 -16.11
CA TYR A 372 13.60 -5.80 -14.67
C TYR A 372 13.01 -4.55 -14.01
N ARG A 373 13.27 -3.34 -14.55
CA ARG A 373 12.72 -2.09 -14.02
C ARG A 373 11.24 -1.87 -14.35
N LEU A 374 10.75 -2.44 -15.44
CA LEU A 374 9.37 -2.27 -15.90
C LEU A 374 8.44 -3.35 -15.34
N LYS A 375 8.97 -4.54 -15.00
CA LYS A 375 8.17 -5.65 -14.50
C LYS A 375 7.32 -5.28 -13.27
N PRO A 376 7.85 -4.61 -12.22
CA PRO A 376 7.04 -4.22 -11.06
C PRO A 376 5.87 -3.31 -11.45
N VAL A 377 6.14 -2.30 -12.28
CA VAL A 377 5.13 -1.35 -12.73
C VAL A 377 4.02 -2.04 -13.53
N LEU A 378 4.40 -2.95 -14.42
CA LEU A 378 3.44 -3.73 -15.21
C LEU A 378 2.63 -4.69 -14.36
N ALA A 379 3.20 -5.22 -13.26
CA ALA A 379 2.45 -6.06 -12.33
C ALA A 379 1.38 -5.26 -11.59
N ASP A 380 1.66 -4.03 -11.17
CA ASP A 380 0.63 -3.16 -10.57
C ASP A 380 -0.43 -2.77 -11.61
N CYS A 381 -0.03 -2.47 -12.84
CA CYS A 381 -0.98 -2.25 -13.95
C CYS A 381 -1.84 -3.48 -14.25
N ALA A 382 -1.34 -4.70 -14.01
CA ALA A 382 -2.12 -5.93 -14.17
C ALA A 382 -3.35 -5.98 -13.25
N LEU A 383 -3.33 -5.24 -12.13
CA LEU A 383 -4.46 -5.12 -11.23
C LEU A 383 -5.51 -4.09 -11.69
N LEU A 384 -5.28 -3.34 -12.78
CA LEU A 384 -6.25 -2.41 -13.36
C LEU A 384 -7.20 -3.07 -14.38
N THR A 385 -7.21 -4.40 -14.48
CA THR A 385 -8.11 -5.15 -15.37
C THR A 385 -9.60 -4.89 -15.13
N PRO A 386 -10.11 -4.56 -13.92
CA PRO A 386 -11.53 -4.22 -13.77
C PRO A 386 -11.97 -3.06 -14.67
N CYS A 387 -11.11 -2.08 -14.92
CA CYS A 387 -11.44 -0.95 -15.79
C CYS A 387 -11.80 -1.38 -17.22
N ILE A 388 -11.20 -2.46 -17.71
CA ILE A 388 -11.47 -3.00 -19.05
C ILE A 388 -12.89 -3.58 -19.08
N PHE A 389 -13.22 -4.45 -18.12
CA PHE A 389 -14.50 -5.14 -18.10
C PHE A 389 -15.66 -4.24 -17.71
N LEU A 390 -15.44 -3.29 -16.79
CA LEU A 390 -16.43 -2.28 -16.43
C LEU A 390 -16.80 -1.37 -17.61
N SER A 391 -15.86 -1.11 -18.53
CA SER A 391 -16.15 -0.29 -19.72
C SER A 391 -17.16 -0.93 -20.69
N PHE A 392 -17.33 -2.26 -20.65
CA PHE A 392 -18.31 -2.97 -21.47
C PHE A 392 -19.70 -3.03 -20.83
N GLN A 393 -19.83 -2.62 -19.57
CA GLN A 393 -21.09 -2.63 -18.83
C GLN A 393 -21.82 -1.29 -18.85
N ILE A 394 -21.11 -0.21 -19.18
CA ILE A 394 -21.66 1.13 -19.45
C ILE A 394 -22.18 1.16 -20.89
#